data_AF-A0A650CFI6-F1
#
_entry.id   AF-A0A650CFI6-F1
#
_cell.length_a   1.000
_cell.length_b   1.000
_cell.length_c   1.000
_cell.angle_alpha   90.00
_cell.angle_beta   90.00
_cell.angle_gamma   90.00
#
_symmetry.space_group_name_H-M   'P 1'
#
loop_
_entity.id
_entity.type
_entity.pdbx_description
1 polymer ?
#
loop_
_entity_poly.entity_id
_entity_poly.type
_entity_poly.pdbx_seq_one_letter_code
_entity_poly.pdbx_strand_id
1 'polypeptide(L)'
;MVNPVIRAIRKIIYFFTSLILADVLLAIVTETVAKGNPYLYPIFTKVTLALSLFLIGVVVVSFAILFIKYRKIIVPSVREVVHSKREDIIYQPALISVKTRVINSIIIGLLTFLIVISGLYYLHYIAPYSPIGFVVDTFIIFTISILVDGLVISKIKPFRDIKPGEVKVVTVYSRTPGVAAEVLTFSRNSFSKRLVILSSILPPSIMETIKAHEMEHIKEHHVLIRSIFFYLIISLALVSVELISIFLLVELHPHHFSFTINSTYVVKTLLLLISLIIIYLLVVRVTESRADAAAFKAIGAEAYDHIVTLIKMLRENAQKNFNPALGLPLLVKISPLLEKITHTSSREALKTGDPLSSLSQWEIPAVFAFFGSVIGVLRFASVNLILLAFPLFFVGMFVVIVLVGLVFLPLTRSYGGTQKGRMNFSFLVSGMYLITDVITLSVIYNFYLALLVLVSGLVLSLLIERSFLSDTRTAVKTFLITFAVYEAINFSLFLIFLGSHLGVF
;
A
#
# COMPACT_ATOMS: atom_id res chain seq x y z
N MET A 1 -6.32 28.52 -27.80
CA MET A 1 -7.25 27.45 -28.24
C MET A 1 -7.18 26.29 -27.24
N VAL A 2 -8.30 25.89 -26.63
CA VAL A 2 -8.33 24.79 -25.63
C VAL A 2 -8.15 23.44 -26.32
N ASN A 3 -7.23 22.61 -25.81
CA ASN A 3 -6.94 21.26 -26.32
C ASN A 3 -8.25 20.46 -26.50
N PRO A 4 -8.51 19.85 -27.67
CA PRO A 4 -9.74 19.10 -27.95
C PRO A 4 -10.00 17.97 -26.96
N VAL A 5 -8.96 17.40 -26.36
CA VAL A 5 -9.04 16.38 -25.29
C VAL A 5 -9.59 17.00 -24.00
N ILE A 6 -9.10 18.17 -23.60
CA ILE A 6 -9.58 18.88 -22.40
C ILE A 6 -11.04 19.29 -22.58
N ARG A 7 -11.44 19.71 -23.79
CA ARG A 7 -12.83 20.03 -24.11
C ARG A 7 -13.73 18.80 -24.05
N ALA A 8 -13.26 17.65 -24.54
CA ALA A 8 -13.99 16.38 -24.43
C ALA A 8 -14.14 15.97 -22.96
N ILE A 9 -13.04 15.92 -22.20
CA ILE A 9 -13.03 15.59 -20.76
C ILE A 9 -14.00 16.49 -19.98
N ARG A 10 -14.02 17.80 -20.24
CA ARG A 10 -14.98 18.71 -19.60
C ARG A 10 -16.43 18.36 -19.94
N LYS A 11 -16.77 18.12 -21.20
CA LYS A 11 -18.15 17.73 -21.60
C LYS A 11 -18.60 16.45 -20.91
N ILE A 12 -17.68 15.50 -20.72
CA ILE A 12 -17.93 14.22 -20.05
C ILE A 12 -18.11 14.42 -18.55
N ILE A 13 -17.26 15.23 -17.92
CA ILE A 13 -17.42 15.61 -16.52
C ILE A 13 -18.78 16.28 -16.33
N TYR A 14 -19.14 17.27 -17.16
CA TYR A 14 -20.45 17.92 -17.09
C TYR A 14 -21.61 16.93 -17.28
N PHE A 15 -21.51 16.02 -18.24
CA PHE A 15 -22.50 14.96 -18.47
C PHE A 15 -22.65 14.05 -17.25
N PHE A 16 -21.55 13.59 -16.66
CA PHE A 16 -21.59 12.77 -15.44
C PHE A 16 -22.08 13.55 -14.23
N THR A 17 -21.70 14.81 -14.06
CA THR A 17 -22.19 15.67 -12.99
C THR A 17 -23.70 15.92 -13.12
N SER A 18 -24.21 16.16 -14.34
CA SER A 18 -25.66 16.29 -14.58
C SER A 18 -26.43 15.00 -14.33
N LEU A 19 -25.79 13.86 -14.58
CA LEU A 19 -26.38 12.54 -14.38
C LEU A 19 -26.40 12.13 -12.90
N ILE A 20 -25.33 12.40 -12.15
CA ILE A 20 -25.29 12.25 -10.68
C ILE A 20 -26.33 13.17 -10.04
N LEU A 21 -26.47 14.40 -10.53
CA LEU A 21 -27.49 15.32 -10.05
C LEU A 21 -28.91 14.80 -10.33
N ALA A 22 -29.14 14.17 -11.48
CA ALA A 22 -30.41 13.54 -11.81
C ALA A 22 -30.74 12.34 -10.90
N ASP A 23 -29.74 11.51 -10.57
CA ASP A 23 -29.87 10.38 -9.63
C ASP A 23 -30.19 10.87 -8.20
N VAL A 24 -29.51 11.93 -7.75
CA VAL A 24 -29.78 12.59 -6.47
C VAL A 24 -31.19 13.22 -6.44
N LEU A 25 -31.59 13.90 -7.51
CA LEU A 25 -32.95 14.47 -7.63
C LEU A 25 -34.01 13.37 -7.63
N LEU A 26 -33.76 12.23 -8.30
CA LEU A 26 -34.68 11.10 -8.32
C LEU A 26 -34.76 10.41 -6.96
N ALA A 27 -33.66 10.31 -6.21
CA ALA A 27 -33.66 9.82 -4.84
C ALA A 27 -34.48 10.74 -3.92
N ILE A 28 -34.32 12.07 -4.05
CA ILE A 28 -35.13 13.06 -3.31
C ILE A 28 -36.62 12.93 -3.67
N VAL A 29 -36.96 12.81 -4.95
CA VAL A 29 -38.34 12.60 -5.40
C VAL A 29 -38.90 11.28 -4.86
N THR A 30 -38.10 10.22 -4.85
CA THR A 30 -38.49 8.90 -4.32
C THR A 30 -38.82 9.00 -2.83
N GLU A 31 -38.02 9.70 -2.04
CA GLU A 31 -38.27 9.95 -0.62
C GLU A 31 -39.51 10.84 -0.39
N THR A 32 -39.74 11.81 -1.27
CA THR A 32 -40.91 12.71 -1.20
C THR A 32 -42.21 11.95 -1.55
N VAL A 33 -42.15 11.07 -2.55
CA VAL A 33 -43.24 10.17 -2.94
C VAL A 33 -43.50 9.11 -1.87
N ALA A 34 -42.47 8.63 -1.16
CA ALA A 34 -42.60 7.73 -0.01
C ALA A 34 -43.53 8.30 1.07
N LYS A 35 -43.42 9.61 1.32
CA LYS A 35 -44.19 10.32 2.33
C LYS A 35 -45.64 10.59 1.89
N GLY A 36 -45.91 10.67 0.58
CA GLY A 36 -47.22 11.03 0.02
C GLY A 36 -48.05 9.87 -0.55
N ASN A 37 -47.42 8.79 -1.04
CA ASN A 37 -48.12 7.63 -1.60
C ASN A 37 -47.25 6.34 -1.51
N PRO A 38 -47.51 5.48 -0.50
CA PRO A 38 -46.73 4.26 -0.25
C PRO A 38 -46.74 3.25 -1.42
N TYR A 39 -47.73 3.29 -2.30
CA TYR A 39 -47.86 2.35 -3.41
C TYR A 39 -46.98 2.69 -4.62
N LEU A 40 -46.62 3.97 -4.79
CA LEU A 40 -45.72 4.41 -5.84
C LEU A 40 -44.25 4.24 -5.43
N TYR A 41 -43.98 4.17 -4.14
CA TYR A 41 -42.64 4.09 -3.59
C TYR A 41 -41.80 2.88 -4.06
N PRO A 42 -42.33 1.65 -4.13
CA PRO A 42 -41.59 0.50 -4.69
C PRO A 42 -41.27 0.66 -6.17
N ILE A 43 -42.14 1.35 -6.92
CA ILE A 43 -41.95 1.63 -8.35
C ILE A 43 -40.81 2.63 -8.52
N PHE A 44 -40.84 3.75 -7.81
CA PHE A 44 -39.77 4.75 -7.87
C PHE A 44 -38.42 4.24 -7.33
N THR A 45 -38.42 3.35 -6.34
CA THR A 45 -37.20 2.69 -5.85
C THR A 45 -36.58 1.80 -6.93
N LYS A 46 -37.38 0.97 -7.62
CA LYS A 46 -36.91 0.13 -8.73
C LYS A 46 -36.44 0.96 -9.92
N VAL A 47 -37.11 2.07 -10.22
CA VAL A 47 -36.70 3.01 -11.28
C VAL A 47 -35.39 3.71 -10.93
N THR A 48 -35.21 4.12 -9.67
CA THR A 48 -33.95 4.74 -9.21
C THR A 48 -32.80 3.73 -9.31
N LEU A 49 -32.98 2.51 -8.81
CA LEU A 49 -31.99 1.44 -8.92
C LEU A 49 -31.64 1.10 -10.38
N ALA A 50 -32.64 0.98 -11.24
CA ALA A 50 -32.44 0.71 -12.67
C ALA A 50 -31.70 1.86 -13.35
N LEU A 51 -31.99 3.10 -12.96
CA LEU A 51 -31.29 4.28 -13.46
C LEU A 51 -29.84 4.31 -12.96
N SER A 52 -29.57 4.02 -11.68
CA SER A 52 -28.22 3.94 -11.14
C SER A 52 -27.41 2.83 -11.84
N LEU A 53 -28.00 1.64 -12.07
CA LEU A 53 -27.36 0.57 -12.84
C LEU A 53 -27.06 0.98 -14.30
N PHE A 54 -28.03 1.61 -14.97
CA PHE A 54 -27.85 2.16 -16.32
C PHE A 54 -26.76 3.23 -16.35
N LEU A 55 -26.74 4.13 -15.38
CA LEU A 55 -25.76 5.20 -15.20
C LEU A 55 -24.35 4.65 -15.09
N ILE A 56 -24.15 3.64 -14.24
CA ILE A 56 -22.85 3.00 -14.07
C ILE A 56 -22.44 2.31 -15.38
N GLY A 57 -23.35 1.61 -16.07
CA GLY A 57 -23.10 1.04 -17.40
C GLY A 57 -22.69 2.09 -18.44
N VAL A 58 -23.38 3.24 -18.48
CA VAL A 58 -23.06 4.37 -19.36
C VAL A 58 -21.71 4.98 -19.00
N VAL A 59 -21.34 5.06 -17.71
CA VAL A 59 -20.00 5.52 -17.26
C VAL A 59 -18.91 4.62 -17.81
N VAL A 60 -19.06 3.30 -17.64
CA VAL A 60 -18.08 2.31 -18.10
C VAL A 60 -17.98 2.29 -19.63
N VAL A 61 -19.10 2.28 -20.34
CA VAL A 61 -19.13 2.27 -21.80
C VAL A 61 -18.60 3.58 -22.37
N SER A 62 -18.99 4.73 -21.81
CA SER A 62 -18.45 6.03 -22.22
C SER A 62 -16.95 6.10 -21.98
N PHE A 63 -16.47 5.67 -20.81
CA PHE A 63 -15.05 5.61 -20.50
C PHE A 63 -14.31 4.65 -21.46
N ALA A 64 -14.86 3.48 -21.78
CA ALA A 64 -14.30 2.54 -22.74
C ALA A 64 -14.25 3.14 -24.16
N ILE A 65 -15.33 3.80 -24.62
CA ILE A 65 -15.38 4.49 -25.93
C ILE A 65 -14.36 5.63 -25.97
N LEU A 66 -14.24 6.41 -24.91
CA LEU A 66 -13.27 7.50 -24.80
C LEU A 66 -11.85 6.97 -24.78
N PHE A 67 -11.61 5.89 -24.04
CA PHE A 67 -10.32 5.22 -24.02
C PHE A 67 -9.97 4.70 -25.42
N ILE A 68 -10.89 4.04 -26.12
CA ILE A 68 -10.67 3.53 -27.49
C ILE A 68 -10.45 4.68 -28.47
N LYS A 69 -11.28 5.73 -28.42
CA LYS A 69 -11.27 6.88 -29.34
C LYS A 69 -10.04 7.76 -29.15
N TYR A 70 -9.63 7.98 -27.91
CA TYR A 70 -8.48 8.78 -27.55
C TYR A 70 -7.26 7.93 -27.19
N ARG A 71 -7.26 6.62 -27.48
CA ARG A 71 -6.15 5.70 -27.12
C ARG A 71 -4.80 6.20 -27.61
N LYS A 72 -4.75 6.78 -28.81
CA LYS A 72 -3.52 7.30 -29.43
C LYS A 72 -3.01 8.59 -28.78
N ILE A 73 -3.84 9.28 -28.00
CA ILE A 73 -3.53 10.55 -27.33
C ILE A 73 -3.35 10.34 -25.80
N ILE A 74 -4.14 9.45 -25.18
CA ILE A 74 -4.06 9.05 -23.76
C ILE A 74 -2.90 8.08 -23.53
N VAL A 75 -2.69 7.17 -24.48
CA VAL A 75 -1.51 6.31 -24.58
C VAL A 75 -0.79 6.75 -25.84
N PRO A 76 0.01 7.82 -25.79
CA PRO A 76 0.88 8.13 -26.92
C PRO A 76 1.66 6.85 -27.24
N SER A 77 1.76 6.51 -28.52
CA SER A 77 2.73 5.50 -28.91
C SER A 77 4.05 5.92 -28.26
N VAL A 78 4.74 5.02 -27.56
CA VAL A 78 6.14 5.27 -27.19
C VAL A 78 6.85 5.55 -28.51
N ARG A 79 6.96 6.82 -28.88
CA ARG A 79 7.71 7.22 -30.06
C ARG A 79 9.14 6.98 -29.64
N GLU A 80 9.73 5.96 -30.24
CA GLU A 80 11.16 5.78 -30.27
C GLU A 80 11.73 7.08 -30.84
N VAL A 81 12.27 7.93 -29.97
CA VAL A 81 13.17 8.97 -30.45
C VAL A 81 14.50 8.24 -30.61
N VAL A 82 14.71 7.65 -31.78
CA VAL A 82 16.03 7.11 -32.14
C VAL A 82 16.92 8.32 -32.37
N HIS A 83 17.86 8.59 -31.46
CA HIS A 83 18.97 9.49 -31.72
C HIS A 83 20.23 8.66 -31.96
N SER A 84 20.48 8.41 -33.25
CA SER A 84 21.74 8.02 -33.90
C SER A 84 22.49 6.76 -33.41
N LYS A 85 22.73 5.83 -34.36
CA LYS A 85 23.86 4.90 -34.56
C LYS A 85 24.45 4.07 -33.39
N ARG A 86 24.00 4.22 -32.15
CA ARG A 86 24.16 3.24 -31.06
C ARG A 86 22.76 2.91 -30.54
N GLU A 87 22.51 1.64 -30.27
CA GLU A 87 21.19 1.04 -30.04
C GLU A 87 20.50 1.46 -28.72
N ASP A 88 20.43 2.75 -28.40
CA ASP A 88 19.72 3.26 -27.23
C ASP A 88 18.26 3.58 -27.60
N ILE A 89 17.36 2.64 -27.31
CA ILE A 89 15.91 2.87 -27.38
C ILE A 89 15.53 3.88 -26.29
N ILE A 90 15.24 5.12 -26.67
CA ILE A 90 14.78 6.17 -25.73
C ILE A 90 13.32 5.89 -25.35
N TYR A 91 13.10 5.46 -24.12
CA TYR A 91 11.77 5.32 -23.53
C TYR A 91 11.37 6.61 -22.80
N GLN A 92 10.14 7.10 -22.97
CA GLN A 92 9.63 8.23 -22.18
C GLN A 92 9.07 7.71 -20.83
N PRO A 93 9.72 7.94 -19.67
CA PRO A 93 9.33 7.34 -18.39
C PRO A 93 7.93 7.77 -17.94
N ALA A 94 7.61 9.04 -18.14
CA ALA A 94 6.29 9.60 -17.88
C ALA A 94 5.21 8.89 -18.71
N LEU A 95 5.51 8.50 -19.94
CA LEU A 95 4.59 7.82 -20.84
C LEU A 95 4.32 6.37 -20.43
N ILE A 96 5.36 5.67 -19.98
CA ILE A 96 5.27 4.31 -19.47
C ILE A 96 4.46 4.31 -18.17
N SER A 97 4.78 5.21 -17.24
CA SER A 97 4.05 5.39 -15.98
C SER A 97 2.58 5.77 -16.21
N VAL A 98 2.29 6.66 -17.16
CA VAL A 98 0.90 6.99 -17.53
C VAL A 98 0.20 5.78 -18.14
N LYS A 99 0.86 5.00 -19.02
CA LYS A 99 0.26 3.81 -19.64
C LYS A 99 -0.04 2.71 -18.62
N THR A 100 0.89 2.41 -17.70
CA THR A 100 0.65 1.42 -16.64
C THR A 100 -0.41 1.89 -15.67
N ARG A 101 -0.40 3.17 -15.27
CA ARG A 101 -1.45 3.75 -14.42
C ARG A 101 -2.82 3.69 -15.09
N VAL A 102 -2.92 4.04 -16.37
CA VAL A 102 -4.20 3.98 -17.11
C VAL A 102 -4.72 2.55 -17.24
N ILE A 103 -3.86 1.57 -17.54
CA ILE A 103 -4.24 0.14 -17.58
C ILE A 103 -4.73 -0.32 -16.21
N ASN A 104 -3.98 -0.01 -15.15
CA ASN A 104 -4.38 -0.34 -13.78
C ASN A 104 -5.69 0.35 -13.40
N SER A 105 -5.89 1.62 -13.74
CA SER A 105 -7.14 2.36 -13.45
C SER A 105 -8.34 1.81 -14.22
N ILE A 106 -8.16 1.34 -15.47
CA ILE A 106 -9.23 0.68 -16.24
C ILE A 106 -9.62 -0.64 -15.59
N ILE A 107 -8.63 -1.44 -15.20
CA ILE A 107 -8.85 -2.77 -14.62
C ILE A 107 -9.46 -2.65 -13.24
N ILE A 108 -8.93 -1.74 -12.41
CA ILE A 108 -9.53 -1.41 -11.11
C ILE A 108 -10.96 -0.90 -11.31
N GLY A 109 -11.21 0.04 -12.23
CA GLY A 109 -12.56 0.55 -12.48
C GLY A 109 -13.53 -0.51 -12.99
N LEU A 110 -13.09 -1.43 -13.84
CA LEU A 110 -13.89 -2.55 -14.32
C LEU A 110 -14.16 -3.59 -13.21
N LEU A 111 -13.19 -3.84 -12.33
CA LEU A 111 -13.36 -4.68 -11.15
C LEU A 111 -14.33 -4.05 -10.16
N THR A 112 -14.17 -2.76 -9.84
CA THR A 112 -15.13 -1.98 -9.03
C THR A 112 -16.53 -2.07 -9.62
N PHE A 113 -16.68 -1.99 -10.94
CA PHE A 113 -17.96 -2.14 -11.62
C PHE A 113 -18.58 -3.52 -11.43
N LEU A 114 -17.80 -4.58 -11.62
CA LEU A 114 -18.25 -5.97 -11.44
C LEU A 114 -18.61 -6.26 -9.99
N ILE A 115 -17.84 -5.73 -9.04
CA ILE A 115 -18.12 -5.82 -7.60
C ILE A 115 -19.42 -5.11 -7.28
N VAL A 116 -19.60 -3.86 -7.72
CA VAL A 116 -20.85 -3.12 -7.47
C VAL A 116 -22.06 -3.86 -8.08
N ILE A 117 -21.94 -4.43 -9.28
CA ILE A 117 -23.02 -5.25 -9.87
C ILE A 117 -23.29 -6.51 -9.02
N SER A 118 -22.23 -7.18 -8.55
CA SER A 118 -22.33 -8.38 -7.71
C SER A 118 -22.91 -8.04 -6.34
N GLY A 119 -22.48 -6.94 -5.72
CA GLY A 119 -22.99 -6.40 -4.46
C GLY A 119 -24.44 -5.95 -4.58
N LEU A 120 -24.85 -5.35 -5.71
CA LEU A 120 -26.25 -5.03 -6.02
C LEU A 120 -27.10 -6.30 -6.22
N TYR A 121 -26.52 -7.36 -6.79
CA TYR A 121 -27.15 -8.69 -6.88
C TYR A 121 -27.30 -9.35 -5.49
N TYR A 122 -26.27 -9.28 -4.64
CA TYR A 122 -26.32 -9.73 -3.24
C TYR A 122 -27.36 -8.94 -2.42
N LEU A 123 -27.41 -7.61 -2.60
CA LEU A 123 -28.39 -6.69 -2.02
C LEU A 123 -29.85 -7.06 -2.33
N HIS A 124 -30.11 -7.67 -3.50
CA HIS A 124 -31.47 -8.03 -3.93
C HIS A 124 -31.85 -9.49 -3.71
N TYR A 125 -30.90 -10.44 -3.71
CA TYR A 125 -31.25 -11.86 -3.85
C TYR A 125 -30.64 -12.82 -2.82
N ILE A 126 -29.51 -12.52 -2.17
CA ILE A 126 -28.77 -13.55 -1.43
C ILE A 126 -28.04 -13.00 -0.19
N ALA A 127 -28.71 -12.88 0.96
CA ALA A 127 -28.10 -12.91 2.31
C ALA A 127 -27.07 -11.78 2.69
N PRO A 128 -26.82 -11.54 4.00
CA PRO A 128 -25.96 -10.45 4.46
C PRO A 128 -24.49 -10.60 4.06
N TYR A 129 -23.83 -9.45 3.83
CA TYR A 129 -22.38 -9.35 3.57
C TYR A 129 -21.60 -10.03 4.71
N SER A 130 -21.02 -11.19 4.43
CA SER A 130 -20.35 -12.02 5.45
C SER A 130 -18.84 -11.72 5.53
N PRO A 131 -18.18 -12.00 6.67
CA PRO A 131 -16.71 -11.91 6.77
C PRO A 131 -15.99 -12.76 5.72
N ILE A 132 -16.54 -13.93 5.38
CA ILE A 132 -15.97 -14.81 4.34
C ILE A 132 -16.08 -14.15 2.97
N GLY A 133 -17.25 -13.57 2.65
CA GLY A 133 -17.47 -12.83 1.40
C GLY A 133 -16.47 -11.70 1.22
N PHE A 134 -16.29 -10.87 2.24
CA PHE A 134 -15.30 -9.77 2.22
C PHE A 134 -13.86 -10.24 1.95
N VAL A 135 -13.45 -11.34 2.59
CA VAL A 135 -12.13 -11.93 2.38
C VAL A 135 -12.01 -12.42 0.94
N VAL A 136 -13.00 -13.18 0.45
CA VAL A 136 -13.02 -13.70 -0.92
C VAL A 136 -12.97 -12.56 -1.94
N ASP A 137 -13.81 -11.54 -1.80
CA ASP A 137 -13.86 -10.39 -2.71
C ASP A 137 -12.55 -9.62 -2.71
N THR A 138 -11.95 -9.39 -1.54
CA THR A 138 -10.63 -8.76 -1.42
C THR A 138 -9.57 -9.59 -2.13
N PHE A 139 -9.54 -10.90 -1.92
CA PHE A 139 -8.54 -11.80 -2.54
C PHE A 139 -8.73 -11.94 -4.05
N ILE A 140 -9.95 -11.94 -4.55
CA ILE A 140 -10.22 -12.01 -5.99
C ILE A 140 -9.63 -10.77 -6.69
N ILE A 141 -9.93 -9.57 -6.20
CA ILE A 141 -9.42 -8.31 -6.78
C ILE A 141 -7.90 -8.27 -6.71
N PHE A 142 -7.35 -8.66 -5.56
CA PHE A 142 -5.91 -8.73 -5.35
C PHE A 142 -5.26 -9.68 -6.35
N THR A 143 -5.79 -10.91 -6.49
CA THR A 143 -5.27 -11.93 -7.39
C THR A 143 -5.35 -11.49 -8.85
N ILE A 144 -6.47 -10.88 -9.26
CA ILE A 144 -6.61 -10.34 -10.62
C ILE A 144 -5.58 -9.24 -10.86
N SER A 145 -5.35 -8.34 -9.89
CA SER A 145 -4.34 -7.28 -10.00
C SER A 145 -2.94 -7.86 -10.20
N ILE A 146 -2.58 -8.90 -9.45
CA ILE A 146 -1.33 -9.65 -9.58
C ILE A 146 -1.21 -10.33 -10.94
N LEU A 147 -2.28 -11.00 -11.39
CA LEU A 147 -2.32 -11.67 -12.70
C LEU A 147 -2.16 -10.68 -13.85
N VAL A 148 -2.80 -9.52 -13.76
CA VAL A 148 -2.70 -8.45 -14.76
C VAL A 148 -1.27 -7.92 -14.85
N ASP A 149 -0.62 -7.65 -13.71
CA ASP A 149 0.77 -7.22 -13.71
C ASP A 149 1.67 -8.28 -14.38
N GLY A 150 1.52 -9.54 -13.97
CA GLY A 150 2.31 -10.66 -14.48
C GLY A 150 2.05 -11.06 -15.94
N LEU A 151 0.81 -10.99 -16.43
CA LEU A 151 0.41 -11.48 -17.76
C LEU A 151 0.25 -10.37 -18.80
N VAL A 152 -0.14 -9.17 -18.39
CA VAL A 152 -0.44 -8.04 -19.29
C VAL A 152 0.70 -7.04 -19.27
N ILE A 153 1.03 -6.47 -18.11
CA ILE A 153 2.02 -5.40 -18.01
C ILE A 153 3.41 -5.89 -18.43
N SER A 154 3.79 -7.11 -18.02
CA SER A 154 5.05 -7.75 -18.41
C SER A 154 5.25 -7.93 -19.92
N LYS A 155 4.17 -7.89 -20.71
CA LYS A 155 4.16 -8.06 -22.17
C LYS A 155 4.02 -6.73 -22.93
N ILE A 156 3.99 -5.61 -22.23
CA ILE A 156 3.87 -4.27 -22.82
C ILE A 156 5.24 -3.57 -22.80
N LYS A 157 5.55 -2.78 -23.84
CA LYS A 157 6.76 -1.94 -23.85
C LYS A 157 6.79 -1.03 -22.61
N PRO A 158 7.92 -0.92 -21.89
CA PRO A 158 9.26 -1.42 -22.25
C PRO A 158 9.51 -2.87 -21.84
N PHE A 159 8.77 -3.41 -20.87
CA PHE A 159 9.00 -4.73 -20.27
C PHE A 159 8.89 -5.89 -21.26
N ARG A 160 8.11 -5.74 -22.33
CA ARG A 160 8.06 -6.72 -23.42
C ARG A 160 9.46 -7.08 -23.95
N ASP A 161 10.34 -6.08 -24.04
CA ASP A 161 11.65 -6.19 -24.67
C ASP A 161 12.76 -6.48 -23.62
N ILE A 162 12.38 -6.80 -22.37
CA ILE A 162 13.28 -7.16 -21.27
C ILE A 162 13.09 -8.64 -20.95
N LYS A 163 14.17 -9.41 -20.87
CA LYS A 163 14.10 -10.83 -20.49
C LYS A 163 13.81 -10.97 -18.97
N PRO A 164 13.05 -11.98 -18.53
CA PRO A 164 12.89 -12.26 -17.10
C PRO A 164 14.24 -12.39 -16.40
N GLY A 165 14.43 -11.67 -15.30
CA GLY A 165 15.67 -11.64 -14.52
C GLY A 165 16.73 -10.66 -15.03
N GLU A 166 16.54 -10.08 -16.22
CA GLU A 166 17.42 -9.04 -16.76
C GLU A 166 17.11 -7.69 -16.10
N VAL A 167 18.16 -6.95 -15.74
CA VAL A 167 18.07 -5.54 -15.34
C VAL A 167 18.49 -4.69 -16.51
N LYS A 168 17.52 -4.03 -17.16
CA LYS A 168 17.81 -3.08 -18.24
C LYS A 168 17.99 -1.68 -17.65
N VAL A 169 19.14 -1.06 -17.89
CA VAL A 169 19.39 0.34 -17.52
C VAL A 169 19.31 1.20 -18.77
N VAL A 170 18.49 2.25 -18.75
CA VAL A 170 18.32 3.17 -19.88
C VAL A 170 18.51 4.60 -19.42
N THR A 171 19.18 5.40 -20.25
CA THR A 171 19.37 6.83 -19.99
C THR A 171 18.50 7.61 -20.96
N VAL A 172 17.68 8.52 -20.44
CA VAL A 172 16.68 9.25 -21.24
C VAL A 172 16.62 10.70 -20.83
N TYR A 173 16.24 11.57 -21.77
CA TYR A 173 16.04 12.98 -21.47
C TYR A 173 14.77 13.17 -20.63
N SER A 174 14.92 13.29 -19.31
CA SER A 174 13.82 13.35 -18.35
C SER A 174 14.07 14.38 -17.24
N ARG A 175 13.01 15.04 -16.78
CA ARG A 175 13.05 15.91 -15.59
C ARG A 175 13.06 15.11 -14.27
N THR A 176 12.71 13.83 -14.32
CA THR A 176 12.78 12.93 -13.16
C THR A 176 14.21 12.39 -13.04
N PRO A 177 14.88 12.49 -11.88
CA PRO A 177 16.30 12.16 -11.75
C PRO A 177 16.64 10.70 -12.09
N GLY A 178 15.88 9.78 -11.52
CA GLY A 178 15.95 8.35 -11.73
C GLY A 178 14.63 7.69 -11.32
N VAL A 179 14.35 6.52 -11.88
CA VAL A 179 13.21 5.68 -11.49
C VAL A 179 13.56 4.21 -11.72
N ALA A 180 13.47 3.40 -10.68
CA ALA A 180 13.36 1.95 -10.76
C ALA A 180 11.91 1.54 -11.05
N ALA A 181 11.74 0.63 -12.00
CA ALA A 181 10.47 0.03 -12.35
C ALA A 181 10.63 -1.49 -12.45
N GLU A 182 9.71 -2.21 -11.82
CA GLU A 182 9.71 -3.67 -11.78
C GLU A 182 8.29 -4.18 -11.94
N VAL A 183 8.13 -5.27 -12.69
CA VAL A 183 6.84 -5.92 -12.92
C VAL A 183 6.98 -7.42 -12.74
N LEU A 184 5.93 -8.05 -12.25
CA LEU A 184 5.84 -9.50 -12.15
C LEU A 184 5.95 -10.14 -13.53
N THR A 185 6.50 -11.35 -13.59
CA THR A 185 6.42 -12.18 -14.79
C THR A 185 6.33 -13.65 -14.41
N PHE A 186 5.43 -14.38 -15.07
CA PHE A 186 5.30 -15.83 -14.90
C PHE A 186 6.31 -16.54 -15.81
N SER A 187 7.58 -16.54 -15.41
CA SER A 187 8.67 -17.23 -16.10
C SER A 187 9.38 -18.20 -15.19
N ARG A 188 9.89 -19.30 -15.76
CA ARG A 188 10.71 -20.28 -15.03
C ARG A 188 12.08 -19.72 -14.62
N ASN A 189 12.56 -18.68 -15.30
CA ASN A 189 13.93 -18.16 -15.10
C ASN A 189 13.99 -17.08 -14.01
N SER A 190 12.92 -16.28 -13.86
CA SER A 190 12.81 -15.25 -12.84
C SER A 190 11.36 -14.80 -12.71
N PHE A 191 10.97 -14.37 -11.52
CA PHE A 191 9.61 -13.89 -11.23
C PHE A 191 9.39 -12.40 -11.59
N SER A 192 10.41 -11.70 -12.10
CA SER A 192 10.37 -10.25 -12.33
C SER A 192 11.08 -9.82 -13.61
N LYS A 193 10.63 -8.70 -14.20
CA LYS A 193 11.38 -7.93 -15.20
C LYS A 193 11.70 -6.55 -14.65
N ARG A 194 12.94 -6.08 -14.85
CA ARG A 194 13.50 -4.94 -14.12
C ARG A 194 14.04 -3.89 -15.07
N LEU A 195 13.71 -2.63 -14.80
CA LEU A 195 14.10 -1.46 -15.58
C LEU A 195 14.56 -0.35 -14.64
N VAL A 196 15.74 0.20 -14.91
CA VAL A 196 16.20 1.44 -14.28
C VAL A 196 16.27 2.52 -15.33
N ILE A 197 15.63 3.64 -15.07
CA ILE A 197 15.64 4.79 -15.98
C ILE A 197 16.39 5.93 -15.32
N LEU A 198 17.41 6.45 -15.98
CA LEU A 198 18.24 7.57 -15.51
C LEU A 198 18.03 8.81 -16.39
N SER A 199 18.13 10.00 -15.80
CA SER A 199 18.09 11.25 -16.55
C SER A 199 19.42 11.56 -17.21
N SER A 200 19.40 11.83 -18.52
CA SER A 200 20.56 12.31 -19.27
C SER A 200 20.93 13.78 -18.98
N ILE A 201 20.12 14.50 -18.19
CA ILE A 201 20.31 15.93 -17.88
C ILE A 201 21.28 16.13 -16.71
N LEU A 202 21.53 15.06 -15.95
CA LEU A 202 22.30 15.14 -14.72
C LEU A 202 23.81 15.04 -14.97
N PRO A 203 24.63 15.72 -14.15
CA PRO A 203 26.07 15.51 -14.13
C PRO A 203 26.42 14.02 -13.89
N PRO A 204 27.52 13.51 -14.47
CA PRO A 204 27.91 12.10 -14.34
C PRO A 204 28.02 11.62 -12.88
N SER A 205 28.58 12.42 -11.97
CA SER A 205 28.74 12.07 -10.55
C SER A 205 27.40 11.90 -9.81
N ILE A 206 26.42 12.76 -10.09
CA ILE A 206 25.06 12.67 -9.55
C ILE A 206 24.34 11.45 -10.15
N MET A 207 24.54 11.20 -11.44
CA MET A 207 23.95 10.06 -12.13
C MET A 207 24.43 8.72 -11.55
N GLU A 208 25.70 8.59 -11.17
CA GLU A 208 26.22 7.39 -10.50
C GLU A 208 25.59 7.15 -9.13
N THR A 209 25.38 8.22 -8.36
CA THR A 209 24.71 8.14 -7.05
C THR A 209 23.26 7.68 -7.18
N ILE A 210 22.51 8.26 -8.13
CA ILE A 210 21.13 7.85 -8.41
C ILE A 210 21.10 6.42 -8.93
N LYS A 211 22.02 6.04 -9.82
CA LYS A 211 22.12 4.67 -10.30
C LYS A 211 22.33 3.68 -9.16
N ALA A 212 23.23 3.98 -8.21
CA ALA A 212 23.45 3.12 -7.05
C ALA A 212 22.19 2.96 -6.18
N HIS A 213 21.48 4.06 -5.91
CA HIS A 213 20.20 4.05 -5.20
C HIS A 213 19.13 3.20 -5.91
N GLU A 214 18.87 3.47 -7.19
CA GLU A 214 17.83 2.77 -7.97
C GLU A 214 18.18 1.30 -8.20
N MET A 215 19.46 0.96 -8.32
CA MET A 215 19.91 -0.43 -8.43
C MET A 215 19.62 -1.23 -7.16
N GLU A 216 19.69 -0.61 -5.97
CA GLU A 216 19.31 -1.30 -4.74
C GLU A 216 17.81 -1.60 -4.69
N HIS A 217 16.96 -0.68 -5.16
CA HIS A 217 15.52 -0.95 -5.30
C HIS A 217 15.21 -2.18 -6.17
N ILE A 218 16.01 -2.39 -7.22
CA ILE A 218 15.88 -3.54 -8.11
C ILE A 218 16.49 -4.82 -7.51
N LYS A 219 17.61 -4.70 -6.80
CA LYS A 219 18.30 -5.83 -6.16
C LYS A 219 17.47 -6.44 -5.03
N GLU A 220 16.85 -5.60 -4.22
CA GLU A 220 16.03 -6.01 -3.07
C GLU A 220 14.53 -6.10 -3.39
N HIS A 221 14.15 -5.98 -4.67
CA HIS A 221 12.76 -6.09 -5.12
C HIS A 221 11.79 -5.09 -4.46
N HIS A 222 12.30 -3.94 -4.03
CA HIS A 222 11.52 -2.91 -3.34
C HIS A 222 10.32 -2.47 -4.16
N VAL A 223 10.49 -2.31 -5.48
CA VAL A 223 9.43 -1.88 -6.38
C VAL A 223 8.33 -2.93 -6.48
N LEU A 224 8.70 -4.21 -6.59
CA LEU A 224 7.75 -5.31 -6.63
C LEU A 224 6.99 -5.48 -5.31
N ILE A 225 7.70 -5.47 -4.19
CA ILE A 225 7.13 -5.59 -2.84
C ILE A 225 6.11 -4.46 -2.62
N ARG A 226 6.50 -3.22 -2.92
CA ARG A 226 5.60 -2.06 -2.82
C ARG A 226 4.37 -2.22 -3.72
N SER A 227 4.54 -2.70 -4.94
CA SER A 227 3.43 -2.90 -5.89
C SER A 227 2.44 -3.97 -5.41
N ILE A 228 2.93 -5.12 -4.93
CA ILE A 228 2.09 -6.18 -4.36
C ILE A 228 1.31 -5.65 -3.16
N PHE A 229 1.98 -4.97 -2.24
CA PHE A 229 1.35 -4.43 -1.04
C PHE A 229 0.33 -3.33 -1.38
N PHE A 230 0.62 -2.52 -2.38
CA PHE A 230 -0.30 -1.52 -2.92
C PHE A 230 -1.56 -2.17 -3.52
N TYR A 231 -1.42 -3.25 -4.28
CA TYR A 231 -2.58 -3.99 -4.81
C TYR A 231 -3.44 -4.58 -3.69
N LEU A 232 -2.84 -5.09 -2.62
CA LEU A 232 -3.59 -5.57 -1.46
C LEU A 232 -4.38 -4.44 -0.80
N ILE A 233 -3.75 -3.28 -0.59
CA ILE A 233 -4.41 -2.11 0.03
C ILE A 233 -5.54 -1.57 -0.84
N ILE A 234 -5.34 -1.45 -2.14
CA ILE A 234 -6.41 -1.01 -3.05
C ILE A 234 -7.57 -1.99 -3.02
N SER A 235 -7.29 -3.29 -3.08
CA SER A 235 -8.33 -4.33 -3.07
C SER A 235 -9.16 -4.22 -1.80
N LEU A 236 -8.49 -4.12 -0.65
CA LEU A 236 -9.15 -3.94 0.64
C LEU A 236 -9.94 -2.63 0.70
N ALA A 237 -9.38 -1.52 0.19
CA ALA A 237 -10.04 -0.22 0.19
C ALA A 237 -11.33 -0.24 -0.62
N LEU A 238 -11.34 -0.89 -1.79
CA LEU A 238 -12.52 -0.99 -2.65
C LEU A 238 -13.64 -1.76 -1.96
N VAL A 239 -13.33 -2.94 -1.42
CA VAL A 239 -14.29 -3.79 -0.70
C VAL A 239 -14.76 -3.11 0.59
N SER A 240 -13.89 -2.37 1.27
CA SER A 240 -14.27 -1.56 2.45
C SER A 240 -15.22 -0.43 2.09
N VAL A 241 -14.98 0.29 0.98
CA VAL A 241 -15.86 1.36 0.50
C VAL A 241 -17.22 0.80 0.09
N GLU A 242 -17.25 -0.36 -0.56
CA GLU A 242 -18.49 -1.07 -0.85
C GLU A 242 -19.24 -1.40 0.44
N LEU A 243 -18.61 -2.08 1.39
CA LEU A 243 -19.21 -2.45 2.68
C LEU A 243 -19.79 -1.23 3.41
N ILE A 244 -19.05 -0.12 3.48
CA ILE A 244 -19.50 1.13 4.10
C ILE A 244 -20.69 1.71 3.34
N SER A 245 -20.67 1.69 2.01
CA SER A 245 -21.76 2.20 1.19
C SER A 245 -23.05 1.39 1.41
N ILE A 246 -22.95 0.06 1.44
CA ILE A 246 -24.09 -0.82 1.74
C ILE A 246 -24.57 -0.59 3.18
N PHE A 247 -23.66 -0.49 4.16
CA PHE A 247 -24.00 -0.18 5.54
C PHE A 247 -24.79 1.12 5.66
N LEU A 248 -24.30 2.20 5.05
CA LEU A 248 -24.98 3.50 5.06
C LEU A 248 -26.35 3.42 4.37
N LEU A 249 -26.45 2.71 3.24
CA LEU A 249 -27.71 2.52 2.53
C LEU A 249 -28.74 1.78 3.39
N VAL A 250 -28.33 0.70 4.07
CA VAL A 250 -29.19 -0.09 4.96
C VAL A 250 -29.64 0.71 6.18
N GLU A 251 -28.74 1.49 6.79
CA GLU A 251 -29.06 2.35 7.94
C GLU A 251 -29.97 3.53 7.57
N LEU A 252 -29.77 4.15 6.40
CA LEU A 252 -30.61 5.27 5.92
C LEU A 252 -31.98 4.81 5.43
N HIS A 253 -32.08 3.57 4.94
CA HIS A 253 -33.30 3.02 4.33
C HIS A 253 -33.66 1.63 4.90
N PRO A 254 -33.86 1.50 6.23
CA PRO A 254 -33.97 0.20 6.90
C PRO A 254 -35.18 -0.63 6.45
N HIS A 255 -36.26 0.03 6.00
CA HIS A 255 -37.47 -0.66 5.53
C HIS A 255 -37.32 -1.30 4.14
N HIS A 256 -36.20 -1.07 3.44
CA HIS A 256 -35.93 -1.63 2.10
C HIS A 256 -35.15 -2.92 2.10
N PHE A 257 -34.57 -3.28 3.24
CA PHE A 257 -33.64 -4.41 3.34
C PHE A 257 -34.12 -5.36 4.42
N SER A 258 -34.09 -6.66 4.12
CA SER A 258 -34.44 -7.72 5.05
C SER A 258 -33.29 -8.11 5.98
N PHE A 259 -32.17 -7.39 5.91
CA PHE A 259 -30.94 -7.67 6.66
C PHE A 259 -30.35 -6.39 7.24
N THR A 260 -29.53 -6.55 8.28
CA THR A 260 -28.72 -5.48 8.87
C THR A 260 -27.23 -5.79 8.71
N ILE A 261 -26.39 -4.77 8.75
CA ILE A 261 -24.93 -4.92 8.77
C ILE A 261 -24.42 -4.53 10.16
N ASN A 262 -23.65 -5.43 10.78
CA ASN A 262 -23.10 -5.17 12.11
C ASN A 262 -22.09 -4.01 12.04
N SER A 263 -22.37 -2.91 12.75
CA SER A 263 -21.48 -1.75 12.82
C SER A 263 -20.07 -2.09 13.35
N THR A 264 -19.96 -3.08 14.24
CA THR A 264 -18.68 -3.61 14.74
C THR A 264 -17.83 -4.18 13.62
N TYR A 265 -18.46 -4.83 12.64
CA TYR A 265 -17.77 -5.39 11.49
C TYR A 265 -17.20 -4.28 10.60
N VAL A 266 -17.98 -3.23 10.34
CA VAL A 266 -17.52 -2.05 9.57
C VAL A 266 -16.33 -1.36 10.24
N VAL A 267 -16.38 -1.16 11.56
CA VAL A 267 -15.29 -0.55 12.33
C VAL A 267 -14.01 -1.39 12.27
N LYS A 268 -14.12 -2.72 12.42
CA LYS A 268 -12.96 -3.63 12.33
C LYS A 268 -12.30 -3.58 10.94
N THR A 269 -13.11 -3.56 9.89
CA THR A 269 -12.63 -3.43 8.50
C THR A 269 -11.88 -2.12 8.28
N LEU A 270 -12.41 -0.99 8.80
CA LEU A 270 -11.75 0.31 8.74
C LEU A 270 -10.41 0.32 9.48
N LEU A 271 -10.37 -0.25 10.69
CA LEU A 271 -9.13 -0.36 11.47
C LEU A 271 -8.07 -1.19 10.75
N LEU A 272 -8.48 -2.32 10.13
CA LEU A 272 -7.59 -3.15 9.34
C LEU A 272 -7.01 -2.39 8.13
N LEU A 273 -7.86 -1.66 7.40
CA LEU A 273 -7.44 -0.84 6.27
C LEU A 273 -6.43 0.24 6.68
N ILE A 274 -6.73 0.98 7.74
CA ILE A 274 -5.82 2.01 8.28
C ILE A 274 -4.49 1.37 8.70
N SER A 275 -4.53 0.20 9.35
CA SER A 275 -3.31 -0.47 9.78
C SER A 275 -2.43 -0.91 8.62
N LEU A 276 -3.00 -1.44 7.55
CA LEU A 276 -2.23 -1.83 6.36
C LEU A 276 -1.65 -0.63 5.64
N ILE A 277 -2.35 0.50 5.61
CA ILE A 277 -1.81 1.77 5.10
C ILE A 277 -0.60 2.22 5.93
N ILE A 278 -0.66 2.16 7.26
CA ILE A 278 0.46 2.51 8.13
C ILE A 278 1.66 1.58 7.90
N ILE A 279 1.42 0.27 7.80
CA ILE A 279 2.48 -0.70 7.49
C ILE A 279 3.11 -0.41 6.12
N TYR A 280 2.31 -0.09 5.11
CA TYR A 280 2.82 0.28 3.79
C TYR A 280 3.71 1.52 3.83
N LEU A 281 3.31 2.55 4.57
CA LEU A 281 4.12 3.75 4.74
C LEU A 281 5.47 3.43 5.42
N LEU A 282 5.48 2.54 6.42
CA LEU A 282 6.71 2.06 7.04
C LEU A 282 7.57 1.29 6.02
N VAL A 283 6.99 0.38 5.24
CA VAL A 283 7.69 -0.38 4.19
C VAL A 283 8.33 0.57 3.17
N VAL A 284 7.59 1.56 2.67
CA VAL A 284 8.13 2.57 1.75
C VAL A 284 9.33 3.27 2.37
N ARG A 285 9.21 3.73 3.62
CA ARG A 285 10.28 4.44 4.30
C ARG A 285 11.53 3.59 4.54
N VAL A 286 11.36 2.34 4.98
CA VAL A 286 12.47 1.40 5.20
C VAL A 286 13.18 1.11 3.87
N THR A 287 12.41 0.86 2.80
CA THR A 287 12.97 0.53 1.49
C THR A 287 13.68 1.72 0.82
N GLU A 288 13.21 2.97 1.01
CA GLU A 288 13.96 4.17 0.62
C GLU A 288 15.26 4.30 1.43
N SER A 289 15.19 4.09 2.74
CA SER A 289 16.37 4.19 3.62
C SER A 289 17.43 3.14 3.29
N ARG A 290 17.03 1.94 2.86
CA ARG A 290 17.94 0.89 2.37
C ARG A 290 18.60 1.28 1.06
N ALA A 291 17.85 1.81 0.10
CA ALA A 291 18.40 2.30 -1.16
C ALA A 291 19.41 3.43 -0.94
N ASP A 292 19.10 4.35 -0.03
CA ASP A 292 19.98 5.44 0.37
C ASP A 292 21.24 4.98 1.10
N ALA A 293 21.11 4.04 2.03
CA ALA A 293 22.25 3.42 2.68
C ALA A 293 23.16 2.68 1.68
N ALA A 294 22.60 2.07 0.64
CA ALA A 294 23.36 1.41 -0.42
C ALA A 294 24.08 2.42 -1.32
N ALA A 295 23.44 3.54 -1.65
CA ALA A 295 24.09 4.63 -2.39
C ALA A 295 25.30 5.18 -1.63
N PHE A 296 25.19 5.39 -0.32
CA PHE A 296 26.33 5.77 0.53
C PHE A 296 27.42 4.70 0.54
N LYS A 297 27.08 3.41 0.63
CA LYS A 297 28.09 2.33 0.60
C LYS A 297 28.83 2.24 -0.74
N ALA A 298 28.15 2.59 -1.85
CA ALA A 298 28.73 2.53 -3.18
C ALA A 298 29.61 3.75 -3.52
N ILE A 299 29.18 4.96 -3.12
CA ILE A 299 29.82 6.22 -3.52
C ILE A 299 30.62 6.86 -2.37
N GLY A 300 30.25 6.59 -1.12
CA GLY A 300 30.83 7.22 0.07
C GLY A 300 30.12 8.51 0.48
N ALA A 301 30.82 9.35 1.24
CA ALA A 301 30.26 10.58 1.82
C ALA A 301 29.75 11.58 0.77
N GLU A 302 30.32 11.58 -0.43
CA GLU A 302 29.92 12.46 -1.55
C GLU A 302 28.47 12.20 -2.02
N ALA A 303 27.92 11.00 -1.77
CA ALA A 303 26.53 10.68 -2.10
C ALA A 303 25.54 11.68 -1.49
N TYR A 304 25.81 12.12 -0.26
CA TYR A 304 24.98 13.09 0.44
C TYR A 304 24.98 14.44 -0.28
N ASP A 305 26.16 14.94 -0.65
CA ASP A 305 26.31 16.22 -1.34
C ASP A 305 25.71 16.20 -2.75
N HIS A 306 25.82 15.07 -3.45
CA HIS A 306 25.16 14.84 -4.74
C HIS A 306 23.63 14.95 -4.63
N ILE A 307 23.01 14.33 -3.62
CA ILE A 307 21.56 14.39 -3.40
C ILE A 307 21.11 15.79 -2.96
N VAL A 308 21.87 16.47 -2.10
CA VAL A 308 21.59 17.86 -1.70
C VAL A 308 21.61 18.79 -2.93
N THR A 309 22.62 18.63 -3.79
CA THR A 309 22.75 19.38 -5.04
C THR A 309 21.58 19.10 -5.99
N LEU A 310 21.19 17.83 -6.14
CA LEU A 310 20.04 17.42 -6.94
C LEU A 310 18.74 18.08 -6.46
N ILE A 311 18.45 18.05 -5.15
CA ILE A 311 17.25 18.67 -4.57
C ILE A 311 17.23 20.18 -4.86
N LYS A 312 18.38 20.85 -4.74
CA LYS A 312 18.50 22.28 -5.06
C LYS A 312 18.19 22.55 -6.53
N MET A 313 18.77 21.77 -7.45
CA MET A 313 18.49 21.86 -8.89
C MET A 313 17.01 21.63 -9.22
N LEU A 314 16.37 20.64 -8.59
CA LEU A 314 14.95 20.36 -8.78
C LEU A 314 14.06 21.50 -8.26
N ARG A 315 14.37 22.05 -7.09
CA ARG A 315 13.62 23.15 -6.49
C ARG A 315 13.67 24.43 -7.33
N GLU A 316 14.86 24.78 -7.82
CA GLU A 316 15.08 25.93 -8.70
C GLU A 316 14.34 25.77 -10.04
N ASN A 317 14.28 24.54 -10.57
CA ASN A 317 13.55 24.25 -11.82
C ASN A 317 12.03 24.17 -11.65
N ALA A 318 11.54 23.73 -10.48
CA ALA A 318 10.12 23.68 -10.15
C ALA A 318 9.52 25.07 -9.94
N GLN A 319 10.24 25.97 -9.27
CA GLN A 319 9.81 27.36 -9.06
C GLN A 319 9.66 28.14 -10.39
N LYS A 320 10.48 27.81 -11.40
CA LYS A 320 10.42 28.46 -12.72
C LYS A 320 9.22 28.03 -13.59
N ASN A 321 8.56 26.91 -13.30
CA ASN A 321 7.57 26.29 -14.19
C ASN A 321 6.23 25.94 -13.54
N PHE A 322 5.93 26.49 -12.36
CA PHE A 322 4.71 26.15 -11.63
C PHE A 322 3.47 26.76 -12.29
N ASN A 323 2.61 25.92 -12.89
CA ASN A 323 1.30 26.33 -13.39
C ASN A 323 0.19 25.73 -12.48
N PRO A 324 -0.43 26.52 -11.58
CA PRO A 324 -1.36 26.05 -10.56
C PRO A 324 -2.67 25.46 -11.10
N ALA A 325 -2.96 25.63 -12.40
CA ALA A 325 -4.23 25.26 -13.01
C ALA A 325 -4.38 23.75 -13.37
N LEU A 326 -3.34 22.93 -13.18
CA LEU A 326 -3.28 21.54 -13.68
C LEU A 326 -3.17 20.45 -12.60
N GLY A 327 -3.07 20.83 -11.32
CA GLY A 327 -2.98 19.87 -10.21
C GLY A 327 -4.34 19.58 -9.58
N LEU A 328 -4.65 18.29 -9.34
CA LEU A 328 -5.73 17.94 -8.42
C LEU A 328 -5.44 18.59 -7.05
N PRO A 329 -6.35 19.39 -6.47
CA PRO A 329 -6.09 20.19 -5.26
C PRO A 329 -5.60 19.36 -4.06
N LEU A 330 -6.04 18.10 -3.96
CA LEU A 330 -5.71 17.19 -2.87
C LEU A 330 -4.27 16.65 -2.98
N LEU A 331 -3.84 16.25 -4.18
CA LEU A 331 -2.49 15.72 -4.45
C LEU A 331 -1.41 16.78 -4.23
N VAL A 332 -1.70 18.04 -4.59
CA VAL A 332 -0.79 19.18 -4.36
C VAL A 332 -0.63 19.47 -2.86
N LYS A 333 -1.67 19.30 -2.04
CA LYS A 333 -1.62 19.50 -0.58
C LYS A 333 -0.93 18.36 0.17
N ILE A 334 -1.01 17.12 -0.35
CA ILE A 334 -0.42 15.94 0.29
C ILE A 334 1.03 15.70 -0.18
N SER A 335 1.44 16.23 -1.33
CA SER A 335 2.80 16.09 -1.88
C SER A 335 3.92 16.42 -0.87
N PRO A 336 3.86 17.51 -0.08
CA PRO A 336 4.91 17.81 0.89
C PRO A 336 4.98 16.80 2.04
N LEU A 337 3.84 16.21 2.43
CA LEU A 337 3.78 15.17 3.46
C LEU A 337 4.38 13.87 2.94
N LEU A 338 4.02 13.46 1.70
CA LEU A 338 4.59 12.29 1.05
C LEU A 338 6.09 12.44 0.84
N GLU A 339 6.54 13.60 0.37
CA GLU A 339 7.97 13.92 0.20
C GLU A 339 8.70 13.96 1.55
N LYS A 340 8.03 14.38 2.63
CA LYS A 340 8.58 14.31 3.98
C LYS A 340 8.75 12.85 4.44
N ILE A 341 7.75 12.01 4.17
CA ILE A 341 7.76 10.58 4.51
C ILE A 341 8.81 9.82 3.68
N THR A 342 8.96 10.13 2.40
CA THR A 342 9.85 9.42 1.47
C THR A 342 11.29 9.96 1.45
N HIS A 343 11.54 11.27 1.67
CA HIS A 343 12.86 11.87 1.41
C HIS A 343 13.44 12.74 2.54
N THR A 344 12.66 13.29 3.48
CA THR A 344 13.28 14.08 4.58
C THR A 344 13.82 13.24 5.73
N SER A 345 13.42 11.98 5.86
CA SER A 345 13.92 11.05 6.87
C SER A 345 15.20 10.32 6.44
N SER A 346 15.47 10.24 5.14
CA SER A 346 16.51 9.39 4.57
C SER A 346 17.92 9.98 4.58
N ARG A 347 18.06 11.24 5.01
CA ARG A 347 19.34 11.95 5.17
C ARG A 347 20.30 11.23 6.11
N GLU A 348 19.81 10.65 7.19
CA GLU A 348 20.68 9.91 8.13
C GLU A 348 21.16 8.59 7.53
N ALA A 349 20.33 7.91 6.73
CA ALA A 349 20.77 6.72 5.99
C ALA A 349 21.82 7.08 4.93
N LEU A 350 21.63 8.18 4.19
CA LEU A 350 22.60 8.73 3.23
C LEU A 350 23.91 9.21 3.88
N LYS A 351 23.91 9.55 5.17
CA LYS A 351 25.13 9.98 5.90
C LYS A 351 25.87 8.84 6.57
N THR A 352 25.13 7.83 7.04
CA THR A 352 25.67 6.79 7.94
C THR A 352 25.77 5.41 7.28
N GLY A 353 25.15 5.21 6.12
CA GLY A 353 25.04 3.89 5.50
C GLY A 353 24.16 2.90 6.30
N ASP A 354 23.38 3.40 7.26
CA ASP A 354 22.53 2.62 8.15
C ASP A 354 21.04 2.90 7.84
N PRO A 355 20.29 1.92 7.31
CA PRO A 355 18.90 2.13 6.92
C PRO A 355 17.94 2.31 8.10
N LEU A 356 18.30 1.87 9.30
CA LEU A 356 17.44 2.01 10.48
C LEU A 356 17.74 3.30 11.23
N SER A 357 18.87 3.97 10.98
CA SER A 357 19.21 5.25 11.62
C SER A 357 18.30 6.40 11.16
N SER A 358 17.69 6.29 9.98
CA SER A 358 16.72 7.23 9.40
C SER A 358 15.37 7.26 10.14
N LEU A 359 15.07 6.22 10.92
CA LEU A 359 13.81 6.10 11.65
C LEU A 359 13.92 6.75 13.02
N SER A 360 12.87 7.42 13.48
CA SER A 360 12.79 7.86 14.87
C SER A 360 12.57 6.66 15.79
N GLN A 361 13.08 6.74 17.02
CA GLN A 361 13.08 5.61 17.96
C GLN A 361 11.68 5.12 18.35
N TRP A 362 10.68 5.98 18.24
CA TRP A 362 9.28 5.66 18.54
C TRP A 362 8.51 5.05 17.36
N GLU A 363 9.01 5.17 16.13
CA GLU A 363 8.23 4.82 14.93
C GLU A 363 7.96 3.33 14.82
N ILE A 364 9.00 2.51 15.01
CA ILE A 364 8.86 1.05 14.96
C ILE A 364 7.92 0.58 16.09
N PRO A 365 8.14 0.92 17.38
CA PRO A 365 7.21 0.57 18.44
C PRO A 365 5.77 1.03 18.17
N ALA A 366 5.56 2.25 17.67
CA ALA A 366 4.22 2.77 17.40
C ALA A 366 3.50 1.98 16.30
N VAL A 367 4.17 1.62 15.21
CA VAL A 367 3.56 0.84 14.13
C VAL A 367 3.18 -0.56 14.61
N PHE A 368 4.08 -1.23 15.32
CA PHE A 368 3.80 -2.57 15.85
C PHE A 368 2.71 -2.53 16.94
N ALA A 369 2.72 -1.54 17.83
CA ALA A 369 1.69 -1.36 18.84
C ALA A 369 0.32 -1.08 18.20
N PHE A 370 0.26 -0.26 17.16
CA PHE A 370 -0.98 0.01 16.42
C PHE A 370 -1.52 -1.27 15.80
N PHE A 371 -0.69 -2.01 15.05
CA PHE A 371 -1.14 -3.24 14.39
C PHE A 371 -1.56 -4.31 15.39
N GLY A 372 -0.76 -4.52 16.44
CA GLY A 372 -1.11 -5.43 17.53
C GLY A 372 -2.43 -5.03 18.21
N SER A 373 -2.67 -3.74 18.42
CA SER A 373 -3.93 -3.26 19.01
C SER A 373 -5.13 -3.51 18.13
N VAL A 374 -4.99 -3.33 16.81
CA VAL A 374 -6.03 -3.68 15.84
C VAL A 374 -6.37 -5.16 15.96
N ILE A 375 -5.37 -6.05 15.95
CA ILE A 375 -5.57 -7.50 16.13
C ILE A 375 -6.25 -7.78 17.48
N GLY A 376 -5.76 -7.14 18.55
CA GLY A 376 -6.28 -7.29 19.90
C GLY A 376 -7.75 -6.89 20.05
N VAL A 377 -8.25 -5.92 19.27
CA VAL A 377 -9.67 -5.54 19.29
C VAL A 377 -10.55 -6.33 18.34
N LEU A 378 -9.98 -7.13 17.41
CA LEU A 378 -10.76 -7.97 16.48
C LEU A 378 -11.65 -8.98 17.22
N ARG A 379 -11.31 -9.37 18.45
CA ARG A 379 -12.11 -10.29 19.27
C ARG A 379 -13.36 -9.68 19.91
N PHE A 380 -13.46 -8.34 20.00
CA PHE A 380 -14.61 -7.72 20.67
C PHE A 380 -15.83 -7.63 19.76
N ALA A 381 -17.01 -7.91 20.31
CA ALA A 381 -18.27 -7.91 19.56
C ALA A 381 -18.98 -6.55 19.55
N SER A 382 -18.50 -5.55 20.31
CA SER A 382 -19.16 -4.26 20.49
C SER A 382 -18.24 -3.11 20.07
N VAL A 383 -18.77 -2.16 19.30
CA VAL A 383 -18.09 -0.90 18.93
C VAL A 383 -17.61 -0.14 20.17
N ASN A 384 -18.44 -0.03 21.22
CA ASN A 384 -18.08 0.69 22.44
C ASN A 384 -16.87 0.06 23.14
N LEU A 385 -16.82 -1.27 23.17
CA LEU A 385 -15.67 -1.99 23.72
C LEU A 385 -14.42 -1.80 22.86
N ILE A 386 -14.56 -1.76 21.52
CA ILE A 386 -13.44 -1.48 20.62
C ILE A 386 -12.89 -0.07 20.88
N LEU A 387 -13.76 0.94 20.96
CA LEU A 387 -13.36 2.34 21.19
C LEU A 387 -12.64 2.52 22.53
N LEU A 388 -13.05 1.78 23.56
CA LEU A 388 -12.39 1.80 24.87
C LEU A 388 -11.09 1.00 24.90
N ALA A 389 -11.09 -0.21 24.35
CA ALA A 389 -9.97 -1.14 24.47
C ALA A 389 -8.82 -0.82 23.50
N PHE A 390 -9.11 -0.27 22.33
CA PHE A 390 -8.10 0.09 21.33
C PHE A 390 -7.00 1.01 21.90
N PRO A 391 -7.30 2.17 22.52
CA PRO A 391 -6.26 3.05 23.06
C PRO A 391 -5.49 2.40 24.22
N LEU A 392 -6.16 1.57 25.04
CA LEU A 392 -5.51 0.85 26.14
C LEU A 392 -4.52 -0.20 25.62
N PHE A 393 -4.92 -0.98 24.61
CA PHE A 393 -4.00 -1.91 23.94
C PHE A 393 -2.86 -1.17 23.25
N PHE A 394 -3.12 -0.02 22.63
CA PHE A 394 -2.07 0.74 21.97
C PHE A 394 -0.98 1.18 22.94
N VAL A 395 -1.37 1.80 24.04
CA VAL A 395 -0.42 2.24 25.07
C VAL A 395 0.28 1.04 25.70
N GLY A 396 -0.48 -0.01 26.07
CA GLY A 396 0.07 -1.22 26.69
C GLY A 396 1.10 -1.91 25.80
N MET A 397 0.75 -2.18 24.53
CA MET A 397 1.68 -2.80 23.58
C MET A 397 2.89 -1.93 23.28
N PHE A 398 2.70 -0.61 23.15
CA PHE A 398 3.82 0.31 22.93
C PHE A 398 4.84 0.20 24.06
N VAL A 399 4.38 0.23 25.32
CA VAL A 399 5.24 0.09 26.50
C VAL A 399 5.94 -1.26 26.50
N VAL A 400 5.22 -2.35 26.25
CA VAL A 400 5.79 -3.71 26.22
C VAL A 400 6.87 -3.83 25.14
N ILE A 401 6.62 -3.34 23.92
CA ILE A 401 7.61 -3.38 22.81
C ILE A 401 8.87 -2.61 23.20
N VAL A 402 8.72 -1.44 23.81
CA VAL A 402 9.87 -0.65 24.23
C VAL A 402 10.66 -1.38 25.32
N LEU A 403 10.00 -1.90 26.35
CA LEU A 403 10.68 -2.60 27.46
C LEU A 403 11.39 -3.87 26.99
N VAL A 404 10.70 -4.74 26.26
CA VAL A 404 11.30 -5.97 25.71
C VAL A 404 12.41 -5.64 24.71
N GLY A 405 12.21 -4.61 23.87
CA GLY A 405 13.26 -4.13 22.97
C GLY A 405 14.49 -3.57 23.69
N LEU A 406 14.35 -2.97 24.86
CA LEU A 406 15.50 -2.56 25.68
C LEU A 406 16.24 -3.78 26.26
N VAL A 407 15.52 -4.84 26.66
CA VAL A 407 16.10 -6.13 27.08
C VAL A 407 16.87 -6.79 25.93
N PHE A 408 16.39 -6.67 24.69
CA PHE A 408 17.07 -7.20 23.52
C PHE A 408 18.25 -6.37 23.01
N LEU A 409 18.39 -5.12 23.45
CA LEU A 409 19.45 -4.22 23.00
C LEU A 409 20.87 -4.80 23.17
N PRO A 410 21.24 -5.44 24.31
CA PRO A 410 22.54 -6.13 24.42
C PRO A 410 22.67 -7.35 23.51
N LEU A 411 21.57 -7.99 23.13
CA LEU A 411 21.54 -9.20 22.29
C LEU A 411 21.71 -8.85 20.81
N THR A 412 21.32 -7.64 20.41
CA THR A 412 21.44 -7.12 19.05
C THR A 412 22.78 -6.42 18.77
N ARG A 413 23.81 -6.64 19.62
CA ARG A 413 25.17 -6.08 19.42
C ARG A 413 25.81 -6.46 18.08
N SER A 414 25.37 -7.56 17.48
CA SER A 414 25.80 -7.99 16.15
C SER A 414 25.35 -7.06 15.01
N TYR A 415 24.42 -6.14 15.27
CA TYR A 415 24.04 -5.13 14.29
C TYR A 415 25.21 -4.16 14.07
N GLY A 416 25.83 -4.24 12.89
CA GLY A 416 27.02 -3.46 12.53
C GLY A 416 26.77 -1.99 12.15
N GLY A 417 25.58 -1.45 12.45
CA GLY A 417 25.23 -0.06 12.15
C GLY A 417 25.45 0.91 13.31
N THR A 418 24.78 2.05 13.25
CA THR A 418 24.83 3.10 14.27
C THR A 418 24.16 2.64 15.58
N GLN A 419 24.46 3.32 16.70
CA GLN A 419 23.77 3.05 17.98
C GLN A 419 22.25 3.24 17.86
N LYS A 420 21.81 4.25 17.11
CA LYS A 420 20.39 4.52 16.86
C LYS A 420 19.76 3.41 16.02
N GLY A 421 20.42 2.98 14.94
CA GLY A 421 19.97 1.86 14.12
C GLY A 421 19.90 0.55 14.89
N ARG A 422 20.89 0.27 15.76
CA ARG A 422 20.86 -0.90 16.66
C ARG A 422 19.65 -0.89 17.58
N MET A 423 19.30 0.26 18.14
CA MET A 423 18.14 0.37 19.00
C MET A 423 16.84 0.16 18.24
N ASN A 424 16.71 0.73 17.04
CA ASN A 424 15.59 0.51 16.15
C ASN A 424 15.48 -0.96 15.71
N PHE A 425 16.61 -1.63 15.45
CA PHE A 425 16.66 -3.05 15.17
C PHE A 425 16.15 -3.88 16.36
N SER A 426 16.53 -3.51 17.58
CA SER A 426 16.03 -4.15 18.80
C SER A 426 14.51 -4.01 18.97
N PHE A 427 13.97 -2.82 18.70
CA PHE A 427 12.52 -2.59 18.72
C PHE A 427 11.79 -3.34 17.60
N LEU A 428 12.42 -3.50 16.43
CA LEU A 428 11.88 -4.30 15.33
C LEU A 428 11.71 -5.76 15.77
N VAL A 429 12.77 -6.36 16.34
CA VAL A 429 12.75 -7.74 16.84
C VAL A 429 11.68 -7.93 17.91
N SER A 430 11.62 -7.02 18.89
CA SER A 430 10.59 -7.08 19.93
C SER A 430 9.17 -6.96 19.37
N GLY A 431 8.94 -6.03 18.44
CA GLY A 431 7.64 -5.88 17.79
C GLY A 431 7.20 -7.13 17.03
N MET A 432 8.12 -7.78 16.29
CA MET A 432 7.80 -8.99 15.52
C MET A 432 7.38 -10.16 16.42
N TYR A 433 8.08 -10.39 17.53
CA TYR A 433 7.70 -11.44 18.48
C TYR A 433 6.36 -11.13 19.14
N LEU A 434 6.13 -9.89 19.58
CA LEU A 434 4.86 -9.51 20.19
C LEU A 434 3.67 -9.71 19.24
N ILE A 435 3.80 -9.29 17.98
CA ILE A 435 2.71 -9.46 17.01
C ILE A 435 2.48 -10.93 16.68
N THR A 436 3.54 -11.72 16.54
CA THR A 436 3.41 -13.17 16.34
C THR A 436 2.61 -13.79 17.48
N ASP A 437 2.89 -13.40 18.72
CA ASP A 437 2.20 -13.88 19.91
C ASP A 437 0.72 -13.42 19.95
N VAL A 438 0.45 -12.13 19.73
CA VAL A 438 -0.93 -11.60 19.68
C VAL A 438 -1.79 -12.29 18.62
N ILE A 439 -1.24 -12.58 17.43
CA ILE A 439 -1.96 -13.31 16.39
C ILE A 439 -2.17 -14.77 16.82
N THR A 440 -1.14 -15.43 17.35
CA THR A 440 -1.21 -16.82 17.81
C THR A 440 -2.27 -17.00 18.90
N LEU A 441 -2.31 -16.10 19.88
CA LEU A 441 -3.32 -16.07 20.93
C LEU A 441 -4.74 -15.88 20.38
N SER A 442 -4.90 -15.13 19.29
CA SER A 442 -6.20 -14.90 18.65
C SER A 442 -6.77 -16.16 17.97
N VAL A 443 -5.91 -17.13 17.63
CA VAL A 443 -6.30 -18.38 16.97
C VAL A 443 -6.08 -19.62 17.85
N ILE A 444 -5.81 -19.44 19.14
CA ILE A 444 -5.37 -20.50 20.06
C ILE A 444 -6.36 -21.67 20.18
N TYR A 445 -7.66 -21.41 19.97
CA TYR A 445 -8.70 -22.44 19.97
C TYR A 445 -8.59 -23.44 18.81
N ASN A 446 -7.77 -23.13 17.79
CA ASN A 446 -7.40 -24.06 16.73
C ASN A 446 -5.89 -24.30 16.80
N PHE A 447 -5.49 -25.39 17.47
CA PHE A 447 -4.09 -25.73 17.69
C PHE A 447 -3.27 -25.76 16.39
N TYR A 448 -3.80 -26.35 15.32
CA TYR A 448 -3.09 -26.45 14.04
C TYR A 448 -2.87 -25.07 13.40
N LEU A 449 -3.87 -24.20 13.47
CA LEU A 449 -3.75 -22.83 12.96
C LEU A 449 -2.80 -21.99 13.83
N ALA A 450 -2.88 -22.12 15.15
CA ALA A 450 -1.97 -21.45 16.08
C ALA A 450 -0.51 -21.86 15.86
N LEU A 451 -0.26 -23.16 15.71
CA LEU A 451 1.08 -23.68 15.43
C LEU A 451 1.59 -23.17 14.07
N LEU A 452 0.74 -23.17 13.03
CA LEU A 452 1.11 -22.64 11.71
C LEU A 452 1.46 -21.15 11.77
N VAL A 453 0.66 -20.34 12.47
CA VAL A 453 0.89 -18.90 12.66
C VAL A 453 2.21 -18.66 13.40
N LEU A 454 2.44 -19.38 14.49
CA LEU A 454 3.67 -19.27 15.28
C LEU A 454 4.89 -19.60 14.44
N VAL A 455 4.91 -20.76 13.77
CA VAL A 455 6.04 -21.19 12.93
C VAL A 455 6.26 -20.19 11.78
N SER A 456 5.19 -19.71 11.14
CA SER A 456 5.30 -18.72 10.07
C SER A 456 5.87 -17.39 10.57
N GLY A 457 5.44 -16.93 11.75
CA GLY A 457 5.94 -15.72 12.39
C GLY A 457 7.41 -15.83 12.80
N LEU A 458 7.83 -16.98 13.32
CA LEU A 458 9.24 -17.26 13.65
C LEU A 458 10.12 -17.30 12.40
N VAL A 459 9.67 -17.96 11.34
CA VAL A 459 10.40 -17.98 10.05
C VAL A 459 10.51 -16.57 9.48
N LEU A 460 9.43 -15.79 9.47
CA LEU A 460 9.45 -14.41 9.00
C LEU A 460 10.39 -13.54 9.85
N SER A 461 10.37 -13.73 11.17
CA SER A 461 11.25 -13.01 12.10
C SER A 461 12.73 -13.29 11.80
N LEU A 462 13.09 -14.57 11.62
CA LEU A 462 14.45 -14.96 11.23
C LEU A 462 14.87 -14.37 9.88
N LEU A 463 13.98 -14.37 8.88
CA LEU A 463 14.26 -13.81 7.56
C LEU A 463 14.49 -12.29 7.64
N ILE A 464 13.69 -11.58 8.43
CA ILE A 464 13.84 -10.14 8.64
C ILE A 464 15.14 -9.86 9.40
N GLU A 465 15.42 -10.54 10.51
CA GLU A 465 16.68 -10.38 11.25
C GLU A 465 17.89 -10.63 10.35
N ARG A 466 17.86 -11.71 9.57
CA ARG A 466 18.90 -12.03 8.59
C ARG A 466 19.11 -10.92 7.57
N SER A 467 18.07 -10.21 7.14
CA SER A 467 18.18 -9.12 6.16
C SER A 467 18.96 -7.90 6.66
N PHE A 468 19.20 -7.81 7.98
CA PHE A 468 19.94 -6.72 8.63
C PHE A 468 21.28 -7.18 9.23
N LEU A 469 21.50 -8.49 9.37
CA LEU A 469 22.72 -9.06 9.94
C LEU A 469 23.66 -9.56 8.83
N SER A 470 24.97 -9.43 9.06
CA SER A 470 26.01 -9.67 8.05
C SER A 470 26.09 -11.11 7.56
N ASP A 471 25.83 -12.07 8.44
CA ASP A 471 26.06 -13.48 8.18
C ASP A 471 24.99 -14.37 8.81
N THR A 472 24.83 -15.57 8.22
CA THR A 472 23.84 -16.55 8.66
C THR A 472 23.98 -16.95 10.10
N ARG A 473 25.23 -17.18 10.52
CA ARG A 473 25.51 -17.77 11.82
C ARG A 473 25.13 -16.78 12.91
N THR A 474 25.49 -15.52 12.73
CA THR A 474 25.10 -14.44 13.62
C THR A 474 23.59 -14.24 13.62
N ALA A 475 22.92 -14.25 12.46
CA ALA A 475 21.47 -14.13 12.39
C ALA A 475 20.74 -15.23 13.17
N VAL A 476 21.11 -16.50 12.95
CA VAL A 476 20.53 -17.63 13.67
C VAL A 476 20.83 -17.55 15.17
N LYS A 477 22.07 -17.19 15.54
CA LYS A 477 22.44 -17.03 16.95
C LYS A 477 21.63 -15.94 17.64
N THR A 478 21.53 -14.76 17.03
CA THR A 478 20.75 -13.64 17.57
C THR A 478 19.29 -14.03 17.71
N PHE A 479 18.69 -14.61 16.67
CA PHE A 479 17.31 -15.11 16.67
C PHE A 479 17.06 -16.12 17.81
N LEU A 480 17.90 -17.15 17.94
CA LEU A 480 17.72 -18.18 18.97
C LEU A 480 17.81 -17.60 20.38
N ILE A 481 18.74 -16.68 20.62
CA ILE A 481 18.89 -16.05 21.94
C ILE A 481 17.73 -15.09 22.22
N THR A 482 17.33 -14.26 21.26
CA THR A 482 16.20 -13.34 21.45
C THR A 482 14.89 -14.10 21.65
N PHE A 483 14.66 -15.18 20.91
CA PHE A 483 13.52 -16.08 21.10
C PHE A 483 13.55 -16.75 22.47
N ALA A 484 14.67 -17.33 22.91
CA ALA A 484 14.78 -17.97 24.22
C ALA A 484 14.52 -16.99 25.37
N VAL A 485 15.04 -15.77 25.27
CA VAL A 485 14.80 -14.70 26.26
C VAL A 485 13.33 -14.27 26.24
N TYR A 486 12.73 -14.14 25.05
CA TYR A 486 11.30 -13.82 24.91
C TYR A 486 10.42 -14.86 25.59
N GLU A 487 10.65 -16.14 25.31
CA GLU A 487 9.91 -17.24 25.94
C GLU A 487 10.12 -17.30 27.45
N ALA A 488 11.33 -17.03 27.94
CA ALA A 488 11.59 -16.95 29.38
C ALA A 488 10.79 -15.81 30.05
N ILE A 489 10.67 -14.65 29.40
CA ILE A 489 9.84 -13.54 29.88
C ILE A 489 8.36 -13.97 29.92
N ASN A 490 7.85 -14.56 28.84
CA ASN A 490 6.46 -15.02 28.77
C ASN A 490 6.14 -16.08 29.83
N PHE A 491 7.02 -17.06 29.99
CA PHE A 491 6.90 -18.09 31.01
C PHE A 491 6.91 -17.49 32.43
N SER A 492 7.79 -16.52 32.69
CA SER A 492 7.84 -15.82 33.98
C SER A 492 6.55 -15.04 34.25
N LEU A 493 6.02 -14.34 33.25
CA LEU A 493 4.75 -13.62 33.36
C LEU A 493 3.58 -14.61 33.59
N PHE A 494 3.58 -15.75 32.92
CA PHE A 494 2.59 -16.80 33.14
C PHE A 494 2.64 -17.34 34.58
N LEU A 495 3.83 -17.61 35.12
CA LEU A 495 3.99 -18.06 36.50
C LEU A 495 3.51 -17.01 37.51
N ILE A 496 3.82 -15.73 37.29
CA ILE A 496 3.33 -14.63 38.15
C ILE A 496 1.80 -14.57 38.10
N PHE A 497 1.22 -14.64 36.90
CA PHE A 497 -0.23 -14.65 36.72
C PHE A 497 -0.87 -15.83 37.43
N LEU A 498 -0.34 -17.04 37.23
CA LEU A 498 -0.81 -18.26 37.88
C LEU A 498 -0.73 -18.15 39.41
N GLY A 499 0.40 -17.69 39.94
CA GLY A 499 0.58 -17.49 41.39
C GLY A 499 -0.40 -16.47 41.96
N SER A 500 -0.69 -15.38 41.24
CA SER A 500 -1.69 -14.38 41.65
C SER A 500 -3.12 -14.94 41.64
N HIS A 501 -3.45 -15.81 40.67
CA HIS A 501 -4.76 -16.47 40.60
C HIS A 501 -4.93 -17.57 41.65
N LEU A 502 -3.84 -18.24 42.04
CA LEU A 502 -3.86 -19.26 43.08
C LEU A 502 -3.70 -18.68 44.50
N GLY A 503 -3.59 -17.35 44.65
CA GLY A 503 -3.45 -16.68 45.95
C GLY A 503 -2.11 -16.92 46.66
N VAL A 504 -1.06 -17.25 45.90
CA VAL A 504 0.29 -17.56 46.42
C VAL A 504 1.17 -16.30 46.50
N PHE A 505 0.74 -15.19 45.89
CA PHE A 505 1.39 -13.88 45.93
C PHE A 505 0.49 -12.77 46.45
#